data_AF-A0A9X2C0A5-F1
#
_entry.id   AF-A0A9X2C0A5-F1
#
_cell.length_a   1.000
_cell.length_b   1.000
_cell.length_c   1.000
_cell.angle_alpha   90.00
_cell.angle_beta   90.00
_cell.angle_gamma   90.00
#
_symmetry.space_group_name_H-M   'P 1'
#
loop_
_entity.id
_entity.type
_entity.pdbx_description
1 polymer ?
#
loop_
_entity_poly.entity_id
_entity_poly.type
_entity_poly.pdbx_seq_one_letter_code
_entity_poly.pdbx_strand_id
1 'polypeptide(L)'
;MIRPAEAPSPAAAALARDLRAAFLRLPPGLRSRCRVPPSGDAWIDRPVLVEAGDHADHHEGIIVAGPRDEAGAWLLDAAFTLLTLDDDGVTAALVRVHGWNCHVEPL
;
A
#
# COMPACT_ATOMS: atom_id res chain seq x y z
N MET A 1 7.07 -12.15 -0.82
CA MET A 1 5.71 -12.62 -0.50
C MET A 1 4.83 -11.42 -0.22
N ILE A 2 3.56 -11.44 -0.66
CA ILE A 2 2.59 -10.40 -0.31
C ILE A 2 1.55 -11.00 0.63
N ARG A 3 1.34 -10.38 1.80
CA ARG A 3 0.38 -10.85 2.80
C ARG A 3 -0.61 -9.72 3.13
N PRO A 4 -1.91 -9.89 2.88
CA PRO A 4 -2.90 -9.00 3.45
C PRO A 4 -3.06 -9.26 4.95
N ALA A 5 -3.37 -8.24 5.73
CA ALA A 5 -3.78 -8.43 7.12
C ALA A 5 -5.09 -9.25 7.20
N GLU A 6 -5.10 -10.33 8.00
CA GLU A 6 -6.25 -11.24 8.15
C GLU A 6 -7.45 -10.57 8.84
N ALA A 7 -7.19 -9.70 9.82
CA ALA A 7 -8.15 -8.83 10.48
C ALA A 7 -7.47 -7.50 10.86
N PRO A 8 -8.16 -6.36 10.84
CA PRO A 8 -7.55 -5.09 11.22
C PRO A 8 -7.21 -5.10 12.71
N SER A 9 -5.91 -5.10 12.97
CA SER A 9 -5.32 -4.94 14.30
C SER A 9 -5.27 -3.45 14.67
N PRO A 10 -5.02 -3.10 15.95
CA PRO A 10 -4.76 -1.72 16.33
C PRO A 10 -3.62 -1.08 15.54
N ALA A 11 -2.58 -1.85 15.18
CA ALA A 11 -1.49 -1.39 14.34
C ALA A 11 -1.96 -1.09 12.91
N ALA A 12 -2.78 -1.97 12.31
CA ALA A 12 -3.36 -1.73 10.99
C ALA A 12 -4.24 -0.48 10.97
N ALA A 13 -5.03 -0.26 12.03
CA ALA A 13 -5.86 0.93 12.18
C ALA A 13 -5.04 2.22 12.29
N ALA A 14 -3.94 2.19 13.06
CA ALA A 14 -3.01 3.32 13.14
C ALA A 14 -2.38 3.61 11.78
N LEU A 15 -1.86 2.58 11.11
CA LEU A 15 -1.23 2.72 9.80
C LEU A 15 -2.19 3.28 8.74
N ALA A 16 -3.42 2.77 8.66
CA ALA A 16 -4.41 3.28 7.71
C ALA A 16 -4.71 4.78 7.94
N ARG A 17 -4.87 5.19 9.20
CA ARG A 17 -5.09 6.59 9.57
C ARG A 17 -3.89 7.47 9.20
N ASP A 18 -2.68 7.00 9.48
CA ASP A 18 -1.46 7.76 9.27
C ASP A 18 -1.16 7.89 7.76
N LEU A 19 -1.38 6.82 7.00
CA LEU A 19 -1.33 6.82 5.53
C LEU A 19 -2.38 7.76 4.92
N ARG A 20 -3.59 7.82 5.47
CA ARG A 20 -4.60 8.80 5.04
C ARG A 20 -4.11 10.24 5.29
N ALA A 21 -3.55 10.51 6.46
CA ALA A 21 -3.03 11.84 6.79
C ALA A 21 -1.83 12.22 5.90
N ALA A 22 -0.95 11.27 5.59
CA ALA A 22 0.19 11.46 4.70
C ALA A 22 -0.25 11.63 3.23
N PHE A 23 -1.22 10.85 2.77
CA PHE A 23 -1.84 11.00 1.44
C PHE A 23 -2.39 12.41 1.20
N LEU A 24 -3.05 13.01 2.20
CA LEU A 24 -3.60 14.37 2.07
C LEU A 24 -2.51 15.43 1.88
N ARG A 25 -1.27 15.14 2.30
CA ARG A 25 -0.10 16.01 2.15
C ARG A 25 0.67 15.75 0.85
N LEU A 26 0.36 14.68 0.11
CA LEU A 26 1.04 14.40 -1.15
C LEU A 26 0.83 15.53 -2.19
N PRO A 27 1.84 15.83 -3.01
CA PRO A 27 1.69 16.68 -4.18
C PRO A 27 0.52 16.22 -5.07
N PRO A 28 -0.25 17.14 -5.69
CA PRO A 28 -1.40 16.80 -6.52
C PRO A 28 -1.10 15.77 -7.63
N GLY A 29 0.07 15.86 -8.26
CA GLY A 29 0.48 14.92 -9.32
C GLY A 29 0.72 13.49 -8.83
N LEU A 30 1.14 13.31 -7.57
CA LEU A 30 1.24 11.99 -6.96
C LEU A 30 -0.13 11.49 -6.51
N ARG A 31 -0.96 12.36 -5.91
CA ARG A 31 -2.35 11.99 -5.55
C ARG A 31 -3.17 11.51 -6.74
N SER A 32 -3.00 12.09 -7.93
CA SER A 32 -3.70 11.63 -9.14
C SER A 32 -3.32 10.22 -9.58
N ARG A 33 -2.22 9.66 -9.08
CA ARG A 33 -1.82 8.26 -9.34
C ARG A 33 -2.55 7.27 -8.42
N CYS A 34 -3.10 7.74 -7.30
CA CYS A 34 -3.93 6.95 -6.39
C CYS A 34 -5.36 6.84 -6.93
N ARG A 35 -5.63 5.78 -7.71
CA ARG A 35 -6.98 5.51 -8.27
C ARG A 35 -8.01 5.19 -7.19
N VAL A 36 -7.56 4.63 -6.08
CA VAL A 36 -8.35 4.36 -4.87
C VAL A 36 -7.68 5.11 -3.71
N PRO A 37 -8.11 6.34 -3.40
CA PRO A 37 -7.57 7.09 -2.28
C PRO A 37 -7.79 6.35 -0.95
N PRO A 38 -6.83 6.37 -0.01
CA PRO A 38 -7.06 5.87 1.35
C PRO A 38 -8.32 6.48 1.94
N SER A 39 -9.11 5.70 2.66
CA SER A 39 -10.20 6.13 3.53
C SER A 39 -9.73 6.50 4.95
N GLY A 40 -8.66 5.87 5.45
CA GLY A 40 -8.22 5.89 6.83
C GLY A 40 -8.84 4.79 7.71
N ASP A 41 -9.62 3.88 7.10
CA ASP A 41 -10.26 2.76 7.79
C ASP A 41 -9.59 1.45 7.38
N ALA A 42 -8.97 0.74 8.33
CA ALA A 42 -8.26 -0.51 8.05
C ALA A 42 -9.16 -1.69 7.62
N TRP A 43 -10.48 -1.59 7.79
CA TRP A 43 -11.41 -2.56 7.21
C TRP A 43 -11.55 -2.41 5.70
N ILE A 44 -11.41 -1.17 5.21
CA ILE A 44 -11.51 -0.80 3.80
C ILE A 44 -10.10 -0.80 3.17
N ASP A 45 -9.17 -0.07 3.78
CA ASP A 45 -7.79 0.09 3.39
C ASP A 45 -6.92 -0.99 4.05
N ARG A 46 -7.25 -2.26 3.84
CA ARG A 46 -6.49 -3.36 4.46
C ARG A 46 -5.00 -3.23 4.14
N PRO A 47 -4.13 -3.04 5.15
CA PRO A 47 -2.72 -2.97 4.89
C PRO A 47 -2.19 -4.30 4.34
N VAL A 48 -1.23 -4.19 3.45
CA VAL A 48 -0.48 -5.32 2.89
C VAL A 48 0.98 -5.17 3.27
N LEU A 49 1.57 -6.31 3.64
CA LEU A 49 3.01 -6.44 3.81
C LEU A 49 3.59 -7.07 2.55
N VAL A 50 4.56 -6.40 1.95
CA VAL A 50 5.34 -6.87 0.79
C VAL A 50 6.74 -7.19 1.30
N GLU A 51 7.15 -8.44 1.22
CA GLU A 51 8.49 -8.88 1.60
C GLU A 51 9.26 -9.33 0.37
N ALA A 52 10.48 -8.84 0.19
CA ALA A 52 11.40 -9.38 -0.80
C ALA A 52 11.72 -10.86 -0.49
N GLY A 53 12.02 -11.66 -1.52
CA GLY A 53 12.24 -13.10 -1.36
C GLY A 53 13.47 -13.47 -0.50
N ASP A 54 14.39 -12.53 -0.33
CA ASP A 54 15.57 -12.63 0.53
C ASP A 54 15.34 -12.04 1.94
N HIS A 55 14.13 -11.54 2.22
CA HIS A 55 13.75 -10.83 3.45
C HIS A 55 14.63 -9.62 3.79
N ALA A 56 15.43 -9.12 2.84
CA ALA A 56 16.30 -7.96 3.07
C ALA A 56 15.47 -6.68 3.19
N ASP A 57 14.39 -6.59 2.41
CA ASP A 57 13.49 -5.44 2.36
C ASP A 57 12.03 -5.86 2.58
N HIS A 58 11.31 -5.02 3.31
CA HIS A 58 9.86 -5.13 3.44
C HIS A 58 9.19 -3.76 3.37
N HIS A 59 8.01 -3.71 2.77
CA HIS A 59 7.18 -2.51 2.69
C HIS A 59 5.80 -2.83 3.23
N GLU A 60 5.34 -2.02 4.17
CA GLU A 60 3.97 -2.05 4.66
C GLU A 60 3.21 -0.84 4.12
N GLY A 61 1.98 -1.05 3.68
CA GLY A 61 1.19 0.03 3.09
C GLY A 61 -0.18 -0.41 2.61
N ILE A 62 -0.82 0.45 1.82
CA ILE A 62 -2.14 0.17 1.26
C ILE A 62 -2.10 0.25 -0.27
N ILE A 63 -2.82 -0.64 -0.93
CA ILE A 63 -2.88 -0.64 -2.40
C ILE A 63 -3.81 0.49 -2.86
N VAL A 64 -3.28 1.43 -3.63
CA VAL A 64 -4.01 2.61 -4.11
C VAL A 64 -4.23 2.61 -5.63
N ALA A 65 -3.60 1.70 -6.36
CA ALA A 65 -3.89 1.44 -7.77
C ALA A 65 -3.42 0.03 -8.15
N GLY A 66 -4.11 -0.60 -9.08
CA GLY A 66 -3.76 -1.95 -9.54
C GLY A 66 -4.94 -2.62 -10.25
N PRO A 67 -4.72 -3.78 -10.86
CA PRO A 67 -5.79 -4.59 -11.41
C PRO A 67 -6.57 -5.28 -10.28
N ARG A 68 -7.87 -5.48 -10.51
CA ARG A 68 -8.78 -6.20 -9.62
C ARG A 68 -9.44 -7.35 -10.37
N ASP A 69 -9.80 -8.40 -9.66
CA ASP A 69 -10.60 -9.50 -10.19
C ASP A 69 -12.09 -9.12 -10.29
N GLU A 70 -12.92 -10.06 -10.76
CA GLU A 70 -14.37 -9.86 -10.91
C GLU A 70 -15.09 -9.63 -9.57
N ALA A 71 -14.52 -10.12 -8.46
CA ALA A 71 -15.04 -9.89 -7.11
C ALA A 71 -14.56 -8.56 -6.52
N GLY A 72 -13.72 -7.82 -7.24
CA GLY A 72 -13.15 -6.56 -6.79
C GLY A 72 -11.95 -6.72 -5.85
N ALA A 73 -11.43 -7.93 -5.64
CA ALA A 73 -10.20 -8.13 -4.88
C ALA A 73 -8.98 -7.73 -5.73
N TRP A 74 -7.92 -7.27 -5.07
CA TRP A 74 -6.69 -6.91 -5.77
C TRP A 74 -5.97 -8.15 -6.32
N LEU A 75 -5.54 -8.09 -7.57
CA LEU A 75 -4.74 -9.14 -8.19
C LEU A 75 -3.27 -8.97 -7.76
N LEU A 76 -2.87 -9.65 -6.69
CA LEU A 76 -1.57 -9.49 -6.05
C LEU A 76 -0.40 -10.03 -6.87
N ASP A 77 -0.63 -10.90 -7.86
CA ASP A 77 0.41 -11.40 -8.76
C ASP A 77 0.79 -10.40 -9.88
N ALA A 78 -0.08 -9.42 -10.13
CA ALA A 78 0.16 -8.37 -11.11
C ALA A 78 0.89 -7.18 -10.47
N ALA A 79 1.31 -6.21 -11.30
CA ALA A 79 1.91 -4.98 -10.78
C ALA A 79 0.83 -4.04 -10.19
N PHE A 80 1.08 -3.50 -9.01
CA PHE A 80 0.20 -2.55 -8.33
C PHE A 80 1.01 -1.42 -7.67
N THR A 81 0.33 -0.34 -7.28
CA THR A 81 0.89 0.79 -6.56
C THR A 81 0.52 0.71 -5.09
N LEU A 82 1.54 0.75 -4.25
CA LEU A 82 1.44 0.79 -2.81
C LEU A 82 1.72 2.22 -2.33
N LEU A 83 0.84 2.73 -1.47
CA LEU A 83 1.11 3.90 -0.66
C LEU A 83 1.72 3.42 0.67
N THR A 84 2.94 3.85 0.95
CA THR A 84 3.69 3.47 2.15
C THR A 84 4.11 4.73 2.91
N LEU A 85 4.55 4.56 4.16
CA LEU A 85 5.20 5.62 4.93
C LEU A 85 6.71 5.46 4.76
N ASP A 86 7.42 6.58 4.62
CA ASP A 86 8.88 6.60 4.67
C ASP A 86 9.38 6.34 6.12
N ASP A 87 10.70 6.21 6.29
CA ASP A 87 11.34 5.91 7.57
C ASP A 87 11.01 6.93 8.69
N ASP A 88 10.61 8.15 8.32
CA ASP A 88 10.17 9.19 9.27
C ASP A 88 8.77 8.94 9.84
N GLY A 89 8.00 8.00 9.26
CA GLY A 89 6.62 7.68 9.63
C GLY A 89 5.61 8.81 9.34
N VAL A 90 6.05 9.87 8.67
CA VAL A 90 5.31 11.12 8.50
C VAL A 90 5.04 11.38 7.03
N THR A 91 5.99 11.06 6.15
CA THR A 91 5.92 11.28 4.71
C THR A 91 5.39 10.02 4.03
N ALA A 92 4.49 10.19 3.06
CA ALA A 92 4.05 9.09 2.23
C ALA A 92 4.87 9.01 0.96
N ALA A 93 5.22 7.78 0.58
CA ALA A 93 5.79 7.47 -0.73
C ALA A 93 4.82 6.59 -1.54
N LEU A 94 4.92 6.71 -2.87
CA LEU A 94 4.30 5.79 -3.79
C LEU A 94 5.38 4.89 -4.35
N VAL A 95 5.17 3.58 -4.20
CA VAL A 95 6.04 2.58 -4.80
C VAL A 95 5.21 1.67 -5.69
N ARG A 96 5.82 1.18 -6.76
CA ARG A 96 5.27 0.12 -7.57
C ARG A 96 5.79 -1.20 -7.07
N VAL A 97 4.89 -2.14 -6.88
CA VAL A 97 5.19 -3.52 -6.49
C VAL A 97 4.93 -4.41 -7.69
N HIS A 98 5.90 -5.23 -8.06
CA HIS A 98 5.78 -6.28 -9.06
C HIS A 98 5.36 -7.58 -8.38
N GLY A 99 4.06 -7.87 -8.34
CA GLY A 99 3.49 -9.00 -7.61
C GLY A 99 4.24 -10.32 -7.74
N TRP A 100 4.52 -10.72 -8.99
CA TRP A 100 5.18 -11.99 -9.33
C TRP A 100 6.54 -12.23 -8.66
N ASN A 101 7.32 -11.19 -8.34
CA ASN A 101 8.63 -11.32 -7.69
C ASN A 101 8.79 -10.44 -6.44
N CYS A 102 7.75 -9.70 -6.05
CA CYS A 102 7.75 -8.73 -4.96
C CYS A 102 8.84 -7.65 -5.09
N HIS A 103 9.35 -7.38 -6.30
CA HIS A 103 10.29 -6.29 -6.53
C HIS A 103 9.57 -4.95 -6.38
N VAL A 104 10.24 -3.96 -5.79
CA VAL A 104 9.67 -2.65 -5.48
C VAL A 104 10.52 -1.55 -6.12
N GLU A 105 9.86 -0.60 -6.80
CA GLU A 105 10.49 0.58 -7.40
C GLU A 105 9.75 1.86 -7.00
N PRO A 106 10.44 2.99 -6.71
CA PRO A 106 9.80 4.28 -6.47
C PRO A 106 9.07 4.81 -7.72
N LEU A 107 7.99 5.58 -7.52
CA LEU A 107 7.17 6.18 -8.60
C LEU A 107 7.35 7.70 -8.76
#